data_AF-A0ABD5F8T3-F1
#
_entry.id   AF-A0ABD5F8T3-F1
#
_cell.length_a   1.000
_cell.length_b   1.000
_cell.length_c   1.000
_cell.angle_alpha   90.00
_cell.angle_beta   90.00
_cell.angle_gamma   90.00
#
_symmetry.space_group_name_H-M   'P 1'
#
loop_
_entity.id
_entity.type
_entity.pdbx_description
1 polymer ?
#
loop_
_entity_poly.entity_id
_entity_poly.type
_entity_poly.pdbx_seq_one_letter_code
_entity_poly.pdbx_strand_id
1 'polypeptide(L)'
;MAENSKEFLLNFKNKLEIDTSGSTDLDQIASAEFAPLAAGITTITPAAADTTDASPYYDGGGFTDSTVTGKNITFAVAGHRVFGDAAQDYVASKFLSIGDELRTLAQWTDAKGNKVQAVVTLTAIVPFGGAANAKQTFSFTMAFNGKPKSVAAGE
;
A
#
# COMPACT_ATOMS: atom_id res chain seq x y z
N MET A 1 -29.21 -14.70 18.51
CA MET A 1 -28.57 -15.13 17.26
C MET A 1 -28.54 -13.92 16.34
N ALA A 2 -27.43 -13.18 16.30
CA ALA A 2 -27.32 -12.04 15.40
C ALA A 2 -27.17 -12.58 13.98
N GLU A 3 -28.06 -12.18 13.07
CA GLU A 3 -27.99 -12.54 11.66
C GLU A 3 -26.66 -12.04 11.08
N ASN A 4 -25.86 -12.95 10.53
CA ASN A 4 -24.74 -12.62 9.65
C ASN A 4 -25.32 -12.04 8.34
N SER A 5 -25.69 -10.76 8.34
CA SER A 5 -26.09 -10.08 7.13
C SER A 5 -24.89 -9.98 6.18
N LYS A 6 -25.05 -10.46 4.95
CA LYS A 6 -24.04 -10.33 3.90
C LYS A 6 -24.13 -8.90 3.36
N GLU A 7 -23.19 -8.03 3.74
CA GLU A 7 -23.11 -6.64 3.25
C GLU A 7 -21.94 -6.49 2.25
N PHE A 8 -22.13 -5.68 1.20
CA PHE A 8 -21.03 -5.20 0.36
C PHE A 8 -20.24 -4.12 1.07
N LEU A 9 -18.98 -4.40 1.42
CA LEU A 9 -18.08 -3.39 1.96
C LEU A 9 -17.58 -2.48 0.83
N LEU A 10 -17.83 -1.18 0.96
CA LEU A 10 -17.39 -0.17 0.00
C LEU A 10 -15.88 0.11 0.17
N ASN A 11 -15.15 0.19 -0.94
CA ASN A 11 -13.69 0.29 -0.92
C ASN A 11 -13.16 1.53 -0.18
N PHE A 12 -13.93 2.63 -0.14
CA PHE A 12 -13.54 3.84 0.62
C PHE A 12 -13.40 3.59 2.13
N LYS A 13 -13.95 2.48 2.65
CA LYS A 13 -13.75 2.07 4.06
C LYS A 13 -12.30 1.64 4.33
N ASN A 14 -11.52 1.29 3.29
CA ASN A 14 -10.07 1.09 3.41
C ASN A 14 -9.37 2.45 3.50
N LYS A 15 -8.59 2.64 4.56
CA LYS A 15 -7.80 3.87 4.76
C LYS A 15 -6.34 3.57 4.50
N LEU A 16 -5.75 4.28 3.55
CA LEU A 16 -4.33 4.24 3.28
C LEU A 16 -3.71 5.56 3.72
N GLU A 17 -2.62 5.49 4.47
CA GLU A 17 -1.91 6.63 5.03
C GLU A 17 -0.42 6.47 4.74
N ILE A 18 0.27 7.59 4.55
CA ILE A 18 1.71 7.64 4.27
C ILE A 18 2.40 8.58 5.25
N ASP A 19 3.56 8.17 5.77
CA ASP A 19 4.38 9.08 6.58
C ASP A 19 5.04 10.13 5.69
N THR A 20 4.88 11.38 6.10
CA THR A 20 5.38 12.56 5.39
C THR A 20 6.68 13.11 5.98
N SER A 21 7.11 12.59 7.15
CA SER A 21 8.41 12.92 7.75
C SER A 21 9.59 12.19 7.07
N GLY A 22 9.31 11.12 6.33
CA GLY A 22 10.30 10.31 5.62
C GLY A 22 11.02 9.27 6.50
N SER A 23 10.41 8.88 7.64
CA SER A 23 10.94 7.79 8.46
C SER A 23 10.85 6.45 7.74
N THR A 24 11.78 5.54 8.04
CA THR A 24 11.75 4.15 7.58
C THR A 24 11.83 3.15 8.73
N ASP A 25 11.66 3.62 9.97
CA ASP A 25 11.78 2.80 11.17
C ASP A 25 10.39 2.36 11.66
N LEU A 26 10.06 1.09 11.40
CA LEU A 26 8.79 0.49 11.83
C LEU A 26 8.66 0.34 13.35
N ASP A 27 9.77 0.33 14.09
CA ASP A 27 9.75 0.23 15.55
C ASP A 27 9.42 1.58 16.20
N GLN A 28 9.69 2.69 15.50
CA GLN A 28 9.38 4.06 15.93
C GLN A 28 8.12 4.63 15.26
N ILE A 29 7.20 3.77 14.83
CA ILE A 29 6.00 4.16 14.08
C ILE A 29 5.09 5.15 14.82
N ALA A 30 5.15 5.21 16.15
CA ALA A 30 4.39 6.17 16.95
C ALA A 30 4.82 7.63 16.72
N SER A 31 6.04 7.85 16.21
CA SER A 31 6.60 9.16 15.91
C SER A 31 6.39 9.59 14.45
N ALA A 32 5.77 8.74 13.63
CA ALA A 32 5.52 9.02 12.22
C ALA A 32 4.37 10.01 12.03
N GLU A 33 4.48 10.85 10.99
CA GLU A 33 3.50 11.87 10.62
C GLU A 33 2.65 11.37 9.46
N PHE A 34 1.66 10.53 9.78
CA PHE A 34 0.77 9.93 8.79
C PHE A 34 -0.23 10.93 8.20
N ALA A 35 -0.20 11.10 6.88
CA ALA A 35 -1.19 11.83 6.10
C ALA A 35 -2.07 10.85 5.29
N PRO A 36 -3.40 11.04 5.23
CA PRO A 36 -4.30 10.15 4.52
C PRO A 36 -4.25 10.34 3.01
N LEU A 37 -4.13 9.24 2.25
CA LEU A 37 -4.26 9.21 0.80
C LEU A 37 -5.74 9.08 0.40
N ALA A 38 -6.50 10.15 0.62
CA ALA A 38 -7.96 10.16 0.41
C ALA A 38 -8.44 11.25 -0.54
N ALA A 39 -8.06 12.52 -0.32
CA ALA A 39 -8.53 13.63 -1.14
C ALA A 39 -8.11 13.43 -2.60
N GLY A 40 -9.05 13.51 -3.55
CA GLY A 40 -8.79 13.35 -4.98
C GLY A 40 -8.41 11.94 -5.46
N ILE A 41 -8.18 10.98 -4.55
CA ILE A 41 -7.87 9.59 -4.87
C ILE A 41 -9.16 8.87 -5.26
N THR A 42 -9.14 8.20 -6.42
CA THR A 42 -10.30 7.48 -6.96
C THR A 42 -10.16 5.97 -6.85
N THR A 43 -8.92 5.46 -6.83
CA THR A 43 -8.64 4.02 -6.78
C THR A 43 -7.43 3.72 -5.92
N ILE A 44 -7.55 2.66 -5.12
CA ILE A 44 -6.45 1.98 -4.44
C ILE A 44 -6.61 0.50 -4.79
N THR A 45 -5.60 -0.08 -5.45
CA THR A 45 -5.64 -1.45 -5.96
C THR A 45 -4.46 -2.25 -5.41
N PRO A 46 -4.70 -3.14 -4.45
CA PRO A 46 -3.70 -4.10 -3.99
C PRO A 46 -3.38 -5.16 -5.05
N ALA A 47 -2.12 -5.54 -5.14
CA ALA A 47 -1.64 -6.69 -5.90
C ALA A 47 -0.53 -7.41 -5.12
N ALA A 48 -0.39 -8.72 -5.37
CA ALA A 48 0.70 -9.53 -4.82
C ALA A 48 1.30 -10.42 -5.91
N ALA A 49 2.62 -10.51 -5.92
CA ALA A 49 3.37 -11.46 -6.73
C ALA A 49 4.09 -12.45 -5.81
N ASP A 50 3.84 -13.73 -6.02
CA ASP A 50 4.37 -14.81 -5.18
C ASP A 50 5.57 -15.48 -5.86
N THR A 51 6.56 -15.85 -5.06
CA THR A 51 7.61 -16.79 -5.45
C THR A 51 7.26 -18.14 -4.86
N THR A 52 7.17 -19.16 -5.71
CA THR A 52 6.79 -20.53 -5.33
C THR A 52 7.92 -21.49 -5.61
N ASP A 53 8.26 -22.31 -4.63
CA ASP A 53 9.09 -23.49 -4.80
C ASP A 53 8.19 -24.72 -5.00
N ALA A 54 8.47 -25.51 -6.03
CA ALA A 54 7.73 -26.73 -6.37
C ALA A 54 8.66 -27.93 -6.21
N SER A 55 8.55 -28.60 -5.06
CA SER A 55 9.46 -29.67 -4.68
C SER A 55 8.78 -31.04 -4.82
N PRO A 56 9.35 -31.98 -5.58
CA PRO A 56 8.88 -33.37 -5.60
C PRO A 56 9.43 -34.14 -4.40
N TYR A 57 8.55 -34.63 -3.54
CA TYR A 57 8.92 -35.49 -2.42
C TYR A 57 8.73 -36.97 -2.77
N TYR A 58 9.53 -37.84 -2.16
CA TYR A 58 9.54 -39.28 -2.46
C TYR A 58 8.20 -39.97 -2.16
N ASP A 59 7.44 -39.43 -1.22
CA ASP A 59 6.09 -39.86 -0.87
C ASP A 59 4.99 -39.22 -1.74
N GLY A 60 5.34 -38.24 -2.57
CA GLY A 60 4.44 -37.55 -3.49
C GLY A 60 4.14 -38.33 -4.78
N GLY A 61 4.69 -39.54 -4.96
CA GLY A 61 4.38 -40.40 -6.11
C GLY A 61 4.75 -39.80 -7.48
N GLY A 62 5.72 -38.89 -7.52
CA GLY A 62 6.14 -38.18 -8.73
C GLY A 62 5.42 -36.84 -8.98
N PHE A 63 4.52 -36.41 -8.10
CA PHE A 63 3.91 -35.07 -8.11
C PHE A 63 4.71 -34.08 -7.23
N THR A 64 4.58 -32.78 -7.50
CA THR A 64 5.29 -31.70 -6.79
C THR A 64 4.37 -30.96 -5.82
N ASP A 65 4.88 -30.66 -4.63
CA ASP A 65 4.21 -29.80 -3.66
C ASP A 65 4.69 -28.35 -3.80
N SER A 66 3.74 -27.42 -3.86
CA SER A 66 4.02 -25.99 -4.00
C SER A 66 4.06 -25.28 -2.65
N THR A 67 5.15 -24.58 -2.37
CA THR A 67 5.32 -23.73 -1.19
C THR A 67 5.63 -22.29 -1.61
N VAL A 68 4.84 -21.31 -1.13
CA VAL A 68 5.15 -19.89 -1.36
C VAL A 68 6.29 -19.47 -0.42
N THR A 69 7.44 -19.13 -0.99
CA THR A 69 8.67 -18.77 -0.28
C THR A 69 8.91 -17.26 -0.21
N GLY A 70 8.22 -16.50 -1.05
CA GLY A 70 8.31 -15.04 -1.09
C GLY A 70 7.02 -14.39 -1.57
N LYS A 71 6.79 -13.15 -1.13
CA LYS A 71 5.63 -12.36 -1.53
C LYS A 71 6.04 -10.90 -1.67
N ASN A 72 5.74 -10.33 -2.83
CA ASN A 72 5.91 -8.90 -3.10
C ASN A 72 4.52 -8.25 -3.18
N ILE A 73 4.24 -7.31 -2.29
CA ILE A 73 2.94 -6.63 -2.19
C ILE A 73 3.09 -5.21 -2.74
N THR A 74 2.15 -4.80 -3.59
CA THR A 74 2.10 -3.43 -4.13
C THR A 74 0.70 -2.87 -4.07
N PHE A 75 0.57 -1.58 -3.71
CA PHE A 75 -0.69 -0.84 -3.82
C PHE A 75 -0.54 0.22 -4.91
N ALA A 76 -1.32 0.09 -5.98
CA ALA A 76 -1.43 1.11 -7.01
C ALA A 76 -2.46 2.15 -6.58
N VAL A 77 -2.04 3.41 -6.48
CA VAL A 77 -2.87 4.54 -6.08
C VAL A 77 -3.02 5.47 -7.26
N ALA A 78 -4.26 5.84 -7.60
CA ALA A 78 -4.53 6.77 -8.68
C ALA A 78 -5.73 7.67 -8.40
N GLY A 79 -5.70 8.86 -9.00
CA GLY A 79 -6.74 9.85 -8.93
C GLY A 79 -6.30 11.17 -9.55
N HIS A 80 -6.67 12.25 -8.90
CA HIS A 80 -6.39 13.61 -9.36
C HIS A 80 -5.58 14.39 -8.34
N ARG A 81 -4.72 15.27 -8.86
CA ARG A 81 -3.87 16.12 -8.02
C ARG A 81 -4.72 17.12 -7.23
N VAL A 82 -4.49 17.17 -5.92
CA VAL A 82 -5.01 18.17 -4.98
C VAL A 82 -3.81 18.87 -4.35
N PHE A 83 -3.47 20.06 -4.83
CA PHE A 83 -2.36 20.84 -4.28
C PHE A 83 -2.68 21.30 -2.85
N GLY A 84 -1.69 21.21 -1.94
CA GLY A 84 -1.86 21.51 -0.52
C GLY A 84 -2.30 20.30 0.32
N ASP A 85 -2.59 19.15 -0.31
CA ASP A 85 -2.77 17.89 0.42
C ASP A 85 -1.42 17.31 0.81
N ALA A 86 -1.18 17.12 2.11
CA ALA A 86 0.13 16.73 2.63
C ALA A 86 0.63 15.39 2.06
N ALA A 87 -0.25 14.40 1.88
CA ALA A 87 0.13 13.09 1.35
C ALA A 87 0.51 13.18 -0.13
N GLN A 88 -0.32 13.85 -0.94
CA GLN A 88 -0.03 14.00 -2.36
C GLN A 88 1.17 14.92 -2.62
N ASP A 89 1.32 16.01 -1.86
CA ASP A 89 2.44 16.93 -1.97
C ASP A 89 3.76 16.23 -1.63
N TYR A 90 3.79 15.41 -0.56
CA TYR A 90 4.93 14.59 -0.22
C TYR A 90 5.32 13.65 -1.36
N VAL A 91 4.38 12.83 -1.87
CA VAL A 91 4.66 11.89 -2.97
C VAL A 91 5.11 12.64 -4.24
N ALA A 92 4.46 13.75 -4.58
CA ALA A 92 4.81 14.53 -5.77
C ALA A 92 6.22 15.12 -5.67
N SER A 93 6.65 15.54 -4.46
CA SER A 93 8.00 16.07 -4.24
C SER A 93 9.10 15.04 -4.52
N LYS A 94 8.78 13.74 -4.41
CA LYS A 94 9.70 12.62 -4.63
C LYS A 94 9.84 12.20 -6.09
N PHE A 95 9.19 12.89 -7.04
CA PHE A 95 9.21 12.50 -8.45
C PHE A 95 10.62 12.37 -9.05
N LEU A 96 11.54 13.26 -8.66
CA LEU A 96 12.94 13.25 -9.12
C LEU A 96 13.90 12.61 -8.10
N SER A 97 13.40 12.14 -6.96
CA SER A 97 14.19 11.46 -5.95
C SER A 97 14.63 10.08 -6.44
N ILE A 98 15.74 9.60 -5.88
CA ILE A 98 16.36 8.32 -6.25
C ILE A 98 16.74 7.57 -4.97
N GLY A 99 16.68 6.23 -5.04
CA GLY A 99 17.19 5.37 -3.98
C GLY A 99 16.39 5.48 -2.68
N ASP A 100 17.09 5.64 -1.55
CA ASP A 100 16.48 5.61 -0.22
C ASP A 100 15.52 6.78 0.04
N GLU A 101 15.61 7.88 -0.69
CA GLU A 101 14.69 9.01 -0.58
C GLU A 101 13.25 8.69 -0.96
N LEU A 102 13.03 7.59 -1.68
CA LEU A 102 11.72 7.07 -2.07
C LEU A 102 11.13 6.13 -1.02
N ARG A 103 11.88 5.81 0.05
CA ARG A 103 11.37 4.99 1.14
C ARG A 103 10.68 5.84 2.19
N THR A 104 9.58 5.31 2.73
CA THR A 104 8.85 5.89 3.86
C THR A 104 8.02 4.81 4.55
N LEU A 105 7.28 5.15 5.60
CA LEU A 105 6.29 4.29 6.23
C LEU A 105 4.91 4.46 5.58
N ALA A 106 4.16 3.36 5.54
CA ALA A 106 2.75 3.37 5.19
C ALA A 106 1.93 2.58 6.20
N GLN A 107 0.67 3.00 6.36
CA GLN A 107 -0.32 2.33 7.17
C GLN A 107 -1.59 2.11 6.36
N TRP A 108 -2.04 0.86 6.31
CA TRP A 108 -3.35 0.49 5.78
C TRP A 108 -4.25 0.03 6.92
N THR A 109 -5.44 0.61 7.02
CA THR A 109 -6.50 0.16 7.93
C THR A 109 -7.67 -0.40 7.13
N ASP A 110 -8.04 -1.64 7.37
CA ASP A 110 -9.19 -2.28 6.72
C ASP A 110 -10.53 -1.78 7.30
N ALA A 111 -11.64 -2.17 6.67
CA ALA A 111 -12.99 -1.78 7.11
C ALA A 111 -13.37 -2.30 8.51
N LYS A 112 -12.64 -3.27 9.06
CA LYS A 112 -12.83 -3.84 10.40
C LYS A 112 -11.90 -3.22 11.44
N GLY A 113 -11.01 -2.30 11.03
CA GLY A 113 -10.07 -1.62 11.90
C GLY A 113 -8.72 -2.34 12.06
N ASN A 114 -8.49 -3.46 11.38
CA ASN A 114 -7.18 -4.11 11.39
C ASN A 114 -6.18 -3.23 10.64
N LYS A 115 -4.96 -3.12 11.18
CA LYS A 115 -3.90 -2.29 10.60
C LYS A 115 -2.76 -3.15 10.08
N VAL A 116 -2.22 -2.74 8.94
CA VAL A 116 -0.97 -3.25 8.39
C VAL A 116 -0.02 -2.07 8.22
N GLN A 117 1.15 -2.17 8.81
CA GLN A 117 2.19 -1.14 8.80
C GLN A 117 3.42 -1.68 8.09
N ALA A 118 4.02 -0.90 7.20
CA ALA A 118 5.17 -1.34 6.41
C ALA A 118 6.10 -0.20 6.06
N VAL A 119 7.39 -0.52 5.89
CA VAL A 119 8.29 0.31 5.09
C VAL A 119 7.91 0.08 3.63
N VAL A 120 7.79 1.15 2.86
CA VAL A 120 7.40 1.09 1.45
C VAL A 120 8.36 1.92 0.61
N THR A 121 8.52 1.53 -0.66
CA THR A 121 9.19 2.34 -1.68
C THR A 121 8.14 2.92 -2.62
N LEU A 122 8.18 4.23 -2.83
CA LEU A 122 7.37 4.91 -3.82
C LEU A 122 7.98 4.71 -5.20
N THR A 123 7.18 4.23 -6.14
CA THR A 123 7.60 3.93 -7.51
C THR A 123 6.56 4.42 -8.51
N ALA A 124 6.95 4.56 -9.78
CA ALA A 124 6.05 4.96 -10.86
C ALA A 124 5.24 6.24 -10.56
N ILE A 125 5.87 7.22 -9.91
CA ILE A 125 5.21 8.47 -9.51
C ILE A 125 4.88 9.29 -10.77
N VAL A 126 3.62 9.69 -10.90
CA VAL A 126 3.10 10.62 -11.89
C VAL A 126 2.48 11.79 -11.12
N PRO A 127 3.23 12.90 -10.95
CA PRO A 127 2.78 14.04 -10.13
C PRO A 127 1.81 14.97 -10.87
N PHE A 128 1.84 14.92 -12.21
CA PHE A 128 0.95 15.69 -13.09
C PHE A 128 0.78 14.98 -14.45
N GLY A 129 -0.28 15.32 -15.17
CA GLY A 129 -0.59 14.81 -16.50
C GLY A 129 -2.05 15.05 -16.87
N GLY A 130 -2.47 14.54 -18.04
CA GLY A 130 -3.84 14.65 -18.55
C GLY A 130 -4.03 15.67 -19.66
N ALA A 131 -5.26 15.76 -20.18
CA ALA A 131 -5.65 16.72 -21.21
C ALA A 131 -5.86 18.13 -20.62
N ALA A 132 -5.76 19.18 -21.45
CA ALA A 132 -5.90 20.58 -21.02
C ALA A 132 -7.27 20.92 -20.39
N ASN A 133 -8.31 20.16 -20.72
CA ASN A 133 -9.67 20.30 -20.18
C ASN A 133 -10.00 19.26 -19.09
N ALA A 134 -9.01 18.50 -18.61
CA ALA A 134 -9.17 17.50 -17.58
C ALA A 134 -8.54 17.96 -16.26
N LYS A 135 -8.95 17.35 -15.15
CA LYS A 135 -8.24 17.49 -13.88
C LYS A 135 -6.86 16.86 -14.02
N GLN A 136 -5.86 17.46 -13.39
CA GLN A 136 -4.50 16.95 -13.42
C GLN A 136 -4.43 15.55 -12.79
N THR A 137 -3.84 14.59 -13.50
CA THR A 137 -3.67 13.21 -13.01
C THR A 137 -2.65 13.15 -11.88
N PHE A 138 -2.88 12.26 -10.93
CA PHE A 138 -1.92 11.88 -9.90
C PHE A 138 -1.95 10.36 -9.70
N SER A 139 -0.80 9.69 -9.78
CA SER A 139 -0.69 8.26 -9.47
C SER A 139 0.69 7.86 -9.00
N PHE A 140 0.77 6.76 -8.27
CA PHE A 140 2.03 6.11 -7.89
C PHE A 140 1.77 4.67 -7.44
N THR A 141 2.83 3.88 -7.33
CA THR A 141 2.80 2.54 -6.76
C THR A 141 3.60 2.51 -5.47
N MET A 142 2.97 2.02 -4.41
CA MET A 142 3.59 1.76 -3.12
C MET A 142 4.02 0.30 -3.04
N ALA A 143 5.32 0.02 -3.08
CA ALA A 143 5.87 -1.34 -2.99
C ALA A 143 6.34 -1.63 -1.57
N PHE A 144 5.85 -2.71 -0.97
CA PHE A 144 6.16 -3.07 0.41
C PHE A 144 7.57 -3.67 0.49
N ASN A 145 8.36 -3.20 1.46
CA ASN A 145 9.71 -3.69 1.72
C ASN A 145 9.73 -4.54 3.00
N GLY A 146 10.26 -5.76 2.88
CA GLY A 146 10.37 -6.68 4.00
C GLY A 146 9.01 -7.13 4.53
N LYS A 147 9.00 -7.64 5.77
CA LYS A 147 7.79 -8.16 6.40
C LYS A 147 6.96 -7.03 7.01
N PRO A 148 5.69 -6.85 6.63
CA PRO A 148 4.82 -5.87 7.27
C PRO A 148 4.45 -6.30 8.71
N LYS A 149 4.12 -5.32 9.55
CA LYS A 149 3.62 -5.52 10.91
C LYS A 149 2.09 -5.41 10.92
N SER A 150 1.41 -6.49 11.32
CA SER A 150 -0.04 -6.48 11.50
C SER A 150 -0.40 -6.15 12.95
N VAL A 151 -1.38 -5.26 13.12
CA VAL A 151 -1.98 -4.93 14.41
C VAL A 151 -3.48 -5.22 14.29
N ALA A 152 -3.97 -6.20 15.04
CA ALA A 152 -5.39 -6.51 15.06
C ALA A 152 -6.19 -5.33 15.61
N ALA A 153 -7.41 -5.12 15.11
CA ALA A 153 -8.38 -4.31 15.84
C ALA A 153 -8.56 -4.95 17.23
N GLY A 154 -8.36 -4.17 18.30
CA GLY A 154 -8.41 -4.68 19.67
C GLY A 154 -9.68 -5.47 19.97
N GLU A 155 -9.54 -6.52 20.77
CA GLU A 155 -10.64 -7.22 21.47
C GLU A 155 -11.52 -6.25 22.27
#